data_AF-A0A4R2J8X4-F1
#
_entry.id   AF-A0A4R2J8X4-F1
#
_cell.length_a   1.000
_cell.length_b   1.000
_cell.length_c   1.000
_cell.angle_alpha   90.00
_cell.angle_beta   90.00
_cell.angle_gamma   90.00
#
_symmetry.space_group_name_H-M   'P 1'
#
loop_
_entity.id
_entity.type
_entity.pdbx_description
1 polymer ?
#
loop_
_entity_poly.entity_id
_entity_poly.type
_entity_poly.pdbx_seq_one_letter_code
_entity_poly.pdbx_strand_id
1 'polypeptide(L)'
;MVEMNPLIQDSRGEIMALDAKVTMDDNATFRHPRRADLVDVEDSLEAAARAKDLNYVKLAGQVGIIGNGAGLVMSTLDVMALVGERHGGVRPANFLDIGGGASADVMANGLRIVLSDPDVRSVFVNVFGGITACDAVANGIVTAVRSVGRVDKPSEDPLAGSSINIVVRLDGNNGAEGRRILAEAALPTVRLVDTMDEAADRAAELAEDLLAGSSICTEV
;
A
#
# COMPACT_ATOMS: atom_id res chain seq x y z
N MET A 1 6.23 -22.02 13.18
CA MET A 1 5.13 -22.81 13.75
C MET A 1 5.06 -24.15 13.04
N VAL A 2 4.84 -25.25 13.76
CA VAL A 2 4.53 -26.56 13.17
C VAL A 2 3.26 -27.05 13.86
N GLU A 3 2.20 -27.22 13.10
CA GLU A 3 0.90 -27.70 13.56
C GLU A 3 0.59 -29.01 12.83
N MET A 4 0.17 -30.04 13.57
CA MET A 4 -0.29 -31.30 12.99
C MET A 4 -1.75 -31.51 13.44
N ASN A 5 -2.70 -31.42 12.50
CA ASN A 5 -4.11 -31.48 12.83
C ASN A 5 -4.96 -32.04 11.67
N PRO A 6 -5.37 -33.32 11.71
CA PRO A 6 -5.29 -34.20 12.88
C PRO A 6 -3.98 -35.00 12.95
N LEU A 7 -3.48 -35.18 14.17
CA LEU A 7 -2.53 -36.23 14.51
C LEU A 7 -3.33 -37.47 14.93
N ILE A 8 -3.33 -38.50 14.09
CA ILE A 8 -4.18 -39.68 14.28
C ILE A 8 -3.40 -40.88 14.79
N GLN A 9 -4.12 -41.81 15.40
CA GLN A 9 -3.67 -43.19 15.57
C GLN A 9 -4.44 -44.06 14.57
N ASP A 10 -3.73 -44.81 13.73
CA ASP A 10 -4.36 -45.73 12.79
C ASP A 10 -4.89 -47.00 13.50
N SER A 11 -5.58 -47.88 12.78
CA SER A 11 -6.16 -49.11 13.33
C SER A 11 -5.12 -50.14 13.80
N ARG A 12 -3.84 -49.96 13.45
CA ARG A 12 -2.70 -50.79 13.88
C ARG A 12 -1.97 -50.17 15.07
N GLY A 13 -2.40 -49.00 15.53
CA GLY A 13 -1.82 -48.27 16.65
C GLY A 13 -0.71 -47.31 16.25
N GLU A 14 -0.43 -47.11 14.95
CA GLU A 14 0.61 -46.21 14.47
C GLU A 14 0.16 -44.76 14.57
N ILE A 15 1.01 -43.89 15.14
CA ILE A 15 0.76 -42.45 15.22
C ILE A 15 1.29 -41.77 13.95
N MET A 16 0.44 -41.01 13.25
CA MET A 16 0.82 -40.27 12.05
C MET A 16 0.09 -38.94 11.93
N ALA A 17 0.78 -37.95 11.34
CA ALA A 17 0.16 -36.69 10.98
C ALA A 17 -0.61 -36.88 9.67
N LEU A 18 -1.93 -36.73 9.73
CA LEU A 18 -2.76 -36.80 8.52
C LEU A 18 -2.72 -35.48 7.74
N ASP A 19 -2.53 -34.38 8.46
CA ASP A 19 -2.31 -33.05 7.90
C ASP A 19 -1.30 -32.28 8.78
N ALA A 20 -0.55 -31.37 8.15
CA ALA A 20 0.40 -30.52 8.84
C ALA A 20 0.53 -29.14 8.17
N LYS A 21 0.50 -28.09 9.00
CA LYS A 21 0.81 -26.72 8.60
C LYS A 21 2.14 -26.28 9.19
N VAL A 22 3.08 -25.89 8.33
CA VAL A 22 4.40 -25.41 8.73
C VAL A 22 4.56 -23.96 8.29
N THR A 23 4.88 -23.09 9.24
CA THR A 23 5.25 -21.69 8.99
C THR A 23 6.71 -21.51 9.39
N MET A 24 7.55 -21.16 8.43
CA MET A 24 8.97 -20.86 8.66
C MET A 24 9.16 -19.37 8.98
N ASP A 25 10.20 -19.06 9.74
CA ASP A 25 10.59 -17.67 10.02
C ASP A 25 11.29 -17.06 8.79
N ASP A 26 10.75 -15.96 8.28
CA ASP A 26 11.29 -15.22 7.13
C ASP A 26 12.70 -14.70 7.40
N ASN A 27 13.00 -14.31 8.64
CA ASN A 27 14.33 -13.86 9.03
C ASN A 27 15.37 -14.98 9.01
N ALA A 28 14.96 -16.25 8.97
CA ALA A 28 15.85 -17.40 8.89
C ALA A 28 16.11 -17.87 7.44
N THR A 29 15.51 -17.24 6.43
CA THR A 29 15.58 -17.71 5.03
C THR A 29 17.00 -17.85 4.51
N PHE A 30 17.91 -16.94 4.89
CA PHE A 30 19.31 -16.94 4.46
C PHE A 30 20.08 -18.23 4.77
N ARG A 31 19.61 -19.03 5.75
CA ARG A 31 20.23 -20.30 6.17
C ARG A 31 19.41 -21.55 5.81
N HIS A 32 18.37 -21.39 4.99
CA HIS A 32 17.48 -22.48 4.54
C HIS A 32 17.28 -22.43 3.01
N PRO A 33 18.29 -22.78 2.20
CA PRO A 33 18.25 -22.60 0.73
C PRO A 33 17.14 -23.41 0.04
N ARG A 34 16.77 -24.56 0.60
CA ARG A 34 15.68 -25.41 0.11
C ARG A 34 14.28 -24.85 0.36
N ARG A 35 14.16 -23.74 1.09
CA ARG A 35 12.86 -23.10 1.33
C ARG A 35 12.23 -22.61 0.04
N ALA A 36 13.01 -22.13 -0.92
CA ALA A 36 12.51 -21.61 -2.19
C ALA A 36 11.68 -22.65 -2.96
N ASP A 37 12.01 -23.94 -2.81
CA ASP A 37 11.30 -25.05 -3.46
C ASP A 37 9.91 -25.32 -2.87
N LEU A 38 9.58 -24.69 -1.73
CA LEU A 38 8.35 -24.91 -0.95
C LEU A 38 7.41 -23.70 -0.94
N VAL A 39 7.74 -22.61 -1.65
CA VAL A 39 6.93 -21.38 -1.66
C VAL A 39 5.88 -21.46 -2.78
N ASP A 40 4.62 -21.30 -2.41
CA ASP A 40 3.49 -21.21 -3.34
C ASP A 40 3.49 -19.88 -4.14
N VAL A 41 2.60 -19.79 -5.13
CA VAL A 41 2.40 -18.59 -5.95
C VAL A 41 1.88 -17.43 -5.08
N GLU A 42 2.70 -16.38 -4.91
CA GLU A 42 2.31 -15.13 -4.25
C GLU A 42 1.41 -14.26 -5.17
N ASP A 43 0.64 -13.37 -4.57
CA ASP A 43 -0.04 -12.30 -5.32
C ASP A 43 0.99 -11.50 -6.12
N SER A 44 0.66 -11.13 -7.36
CA SER A 44 1.62 -10.48 -8.26
C SER A 44 2.06 -9.11 -7.76
N LEU A 45 1.23 -8.39 -7.02
CA LEU A 45 1.58 -7.10 -6.40
C LEU A 45 2.49 -7.31 -5.19
N GLU A 46 2.23 -8.33 -4.36
CA GLU A 46 3.10 -8.70 -3.24
C GLU A 46 4.48 -9.14 -3.73
N ALA A 47 4.53 -9.96 -4.79
CA ALA A 47 5.79 -10.35 -5.43
C ALA A 47 6.54 -9.14 -6.02
N ALA A 48 5.84 -8.23 -6.71
CA ALA A 48 6.44 -7.01 -7.27
C ALA A 48 6.93 -6.04 -6.20
N ALA A 49 6.27 -5.99 -5.03
CA ALA A 49 6.70 -5.22 -3.87
C ALA A 49 7.94 -5.81 -3.22
N ARG A 50 7.94 -7.13 -2.97
CA ARG A 50 9.09 -7.84 -2.41
C ARG A 50 10.34 -7.67 -3.28
N ALA A 51 10.20 -7.72 -4.60
CA ALA A 51 11.31 -7.48 -5.53
C ALA A 51 11.94 -6.08 -5.43
N LYS A 52 11.25 -5.13 -4.77
CA LYS A 52 11.72 -3.76 -4.50
C LYS A 52 11.98 -3.51 -3.01
N ASP A 53 12.09 -4.57 -2.21
CA ASP A 53 12.27 -4.54 -0.76
C ASP A 53 11.16 -3.77 -0.01
N LEU A 54 9.92 -3.86 -0.50
CA LEU A 54 8.75 -3.23 0.12
C LEU A 54 7.87 -4.25 0.85
N ASN A 55 7.38 -3.87 2.03
CA ASN A 55 6.43 -4.68 2.78
C ASN A 55 5.00 -4.32 2.35
N TYR A 56 4.43 -5.10 1.46
CA TYR A 56 3.08 -4.90 0.91
C TYR A 56 2.20 -6.11 1.23
N VAL A 57 0.94 -5.86 1.57
CA VAL A 57 -0.10 -6.90 1.69
C VAL A 57 -1.36 -6.38 0.99
N LYS A 58 -1.90 -7.16 0.06
CA LYS A 58 -3.13 -6.79 -0.65
C LYS A 58 -4.35 -6.99 0.26
N LEU A 59 -5.26 -6.02 0.26
CA LEU A 59 -6.55 -6.08 0.96
C LEU A 59 -7.71 -5.85 -0.03
N ALA A 60 -8.94 -6.06 0.43
CA ALA A 60 -10.15 -5.81 -0.35
C ALA A 60 -10.72 -4.42 -0.04
N GLY A 61 -10.25 -3.39 -0.75
CA GLY A 61 -10.66 -2.00 -0.57
C GLY A 61 -10.25 -1.09 -1.71
N GLN A 62 -10.47 0.21 -1.56
CA GLN A 62 -10.34 1.21 -2.63
C GLN A 62 -9.37 2.35 -2.30
N VAL A 63 -8.98 2.52 -1.04
CA VAL A 63 -7.99 3.53 -0.65
C VAL A 63 -6.63 2.87 -0.49
N GLY A 64 -5.72 3.17 -1.41
CA GLY A 64 -4.35 2.71 -1.32
C GLY A 64 -3.61 3.39 -0.17
N ILE A 65 -3.04 2.63 0.77
CA ILE A 65 -2.34 3.19 1.94
C ILE A 65 -0.84 3.08 1.74
N ILE A 66 -0.11 4.18 1.97
CA ILE A 66 1.35 4.20 2.02
C ILE A 66 1.79 4.94 3.28
N GLY A 67 2.63 4.31 4.10
CA GLY A 67 3.23 5.00 5.24
C GLY A 67 4.56 4.40 5.65
N ASN A 68 5.23 5.02 6.63
CA ASN A 68 6.50 4.56 7.15
C ASN A 68 6.36 3.98 8.57
N GLY A 69 6.85 2.76 8.74
CA GLY A 69 6.75 1.98 9.97
C GLY A 69 5.41 1.26 10.10
N ALA A 70 5.48 -0.06 10.28
CA ALA A 70 4.29 -0.93 10.38
C ALA A 70 3.22 -0.44 11.36
N GLY A 71 3.60 0.07 12.54
CA GLY A 71 2.65 0.59 13.54
C GLY A 71 1.84 1.80 13.04
N LEU A 72 2.48 2.72 12.33
CA LEU A 72 1.80 3.88 11.74
C LEU A 72 0.87 3.45 10.61
N VAL A 73 1.33 2.53 9.75
CA VAL A 73 0.51 2.00 8.64
C VAL A 73 -0.72 1.27 9.18
N MET A 74 -0.57 0.39 10.19
CA MET A 74 -1.72 -0.29 10.81
C MET A 74 -2.71 0.71 11.44
N SER A 75 -2.21 1.71 12.17
CA SER A 75 -3.08 2.76 12.74
C SER A 75 -3.82 3.54 11.64
N THR A 76 -3.16 3.76 10.50
CA THR A 76 -3.75 4.41 9.33
C THR A 76 -4.86 3.56 8.72
N LEU A 77 -4.68 2.23 8.65
CA LEU A 77 -5.72 1.30 8.22
C LEU A 77 -6.94 1.34 9.14
N ASP A 78 -6.72 1.38 10.46
CA ASP A 78 -7.80 1.42 11.45
C ASP A 78 -8.62 2.71 11.33
N VAL A 79 -7.96 3.87 11.25
CA VAL A 79 -8.63 5.16 11.02
C VAL A 79 -9.37 5.15 9.68
N MET A 80 -8.74 4.62 8.63
CA MET A 80 -9.37 4.55 7.31
C MET A 80 -10.61 3.66 7.30
N ALA A 81 -10.57 2.51 7.97
CA ALA A 81 -11.70 1.61 8.10
C ALA A 81 -12.86 2.27 8.86
N LEU A 82 -12.57 2.95 9.97
CA LEU A 82 -13.57 3.67 10.77
C LEU A 82 -14.24 4.81 9.98
N VAL A 83 -13.44 5.60 9.27
CA VAL A 83 -13.94 6.72 8.48
C VAL A 83 -14.70 6.22 7.25
N GLY A 84 -14.22 5.16 6.62
CA GLY A 84 -14.83 4.52 5.46
C GLY A 84 -16.28 4.06 5.69
N GLU A 85 -16.66 3.70 6.91
CA GLU A 85 -18.07 3.41 7.28
C GLU A 85 -19.02 4.57 6.99
N ARG A 86 -18.52 5.81 7.04
CA ARG A 86 -19.30 7.04 6.76
C ARG A 86 -19.31 7.42 5.28
N HIS A 87 -18.44 6.80 4.48
CA HIS A 87 -18.22 7.08 3.06
C HIS A 87 -18.52 5.84 2.22
N GLY A 88 -19.79 5.44 2.19
CA GLY A 88 -20.24 4.31 1.35
C GLY A 88 -19.61 2.95 1.68
N GLY A 89 -18.95 2.80 2.83
CA GLY A 89 -18.25 1.56 3.21
C GLY A 89 -16.92 1.37 2.48
N VAL A 90 -16.27 2.46 2.03
CA VAL A 90 -14.92 2.45 1.46
C VAL A 90 -13.93 1.83 2.45
N ARG A 91 -12.96 1.05 1.93
CA ARG A 91 -11.99 0.32 2.77
C ARG A 91 -10.55 0.58 2.32
N PRO A 92 -9.56 0.37 3.19
CA PRO A 92 -8.17 0.33 2.75
C PRO A 92 -7.92 -0.84 1.77
N ALA A 93 -7.23 -0.55 0.67
CA ALA A 93 -6.94 -1.49 -0.41
C ALA A 93 -5.69 -2.33 -0.16
N ASN A 94 -4.79 -1.87 0.71
CA ASN A 94 -3.54 -2.55 0.99
C ASN A 94 -2.93 -2.08 2.31
N PHE A 95 -1.97 -2.85 2.81
CA PHE A 95 -0.92 -2.40 3.69
C PHE A 95 0.33 -2.12 2.84
N LEU A 96 1.01 -0.99 3.04
CA LEU A 96 2.35 -0.76 2.48
C LEU A 96 3.21 0.05 3.46
N ASP A 97 4.28 -0.58 3.94
CA ASP A 97 5.33 0.06 4.73
C ASP A 97 6.59 0.27 3.89
N ILE A 98 6.97 1.54 3.70
CA ILE A 98 8.18 1.95 2.97
C ILE A 98 9.44 1.98 3.86
N GLY A 99 9.32 1.64 5.14
CA GLY A 99 10.40 1.62 6.12
C GLY A 99 10.81 2.99 6.66
N GLY A 100 11.59 2.98 7.73
CA GLY A 100 11.99 4.20 8.47
C GLY A 100 13.07 5.07 7.80
N GLY A 101 13.68 4.63 6.70
CA GLY A 101 14.71 5.35 5.95
C GLY A 101 14.37 5.52 4.47
N ALA A 102 13.08 5.69 4.15
CA ALA A 102 12.60 5.68 2.77
C ALA A 102 13.22 6.82 1.94
N SER A 103 13.78 6.46 0.78
CA SER A 103 14.28 7.41 -0.21
C SER A 103 13.17 7.83 -1.20
N ALA A 104 13.47 8.82 -2.05
CA ALA A 104 12.57 9.21 -3.12
C ALA A 104 12.22 8.03 -4.07
N ASP A 105 13.19 7.15 -4.34
CA ASP A 105 12.99 5.98 -5.19
C ASP A 105 12.08 4.93 -4.54
N VAL A 106 12.25 4.69 -3.23
CA VAL A 106 11.39 3.77 -2.46
C VAL A 106 9.96 4.28 -2.48
N MET A 107 9.75 5.58 -2.22
CA MET A 107 8.41 6.20 -2.27
C MET A 107 7.79 6.10 -3.68
N ALA A 108 8.57 6.38 -4.73
CA ALA A 108 8.09 6.30 -6.10
C ALA A 108 7.72 4.85 -6.50
N ASN A 109 8.51 3.87 -6.06
CA ASN A 109 8.23 2.46 -6.28
C ASN A 109 6.97 2.00 -5.55
N GLY A 110 6.80 2.42 -4.29
CA GLY A 110 5.60 2.14 -3.50
C GLY A 110 4.35 2.71 -4.16
N LEU A 111 4.41 3.96 -4.62
CA LEU A 111 3.28 4.59 -5.31
C LEU A 111 2.92 3.85 -6.61
N ARG A 112 3.91 3.43 -7.41
CA ARG A 112 3.65 2.65 -8.63
C ARG A 112 2.96 1.32 -8.36
N ILE A 113 3.32 0.62 -7.28
CA ILE A 113 2.68 -0.65 -6.91
C ILE A 113 1.23 -0.40 -6.52
N VAL A 114 0.98 0.55 -5.63
CA VAL A 114 -0.37 0.88 -5.18
C VAL A 114 -1.26 1.32 -6.35
N LEU A 115 -0.73 2.15 -7.25
CA LEU A 115 -1.47 2.61 -8.43
C LEU A 115 -1.68 1.53 -9.50
N SER A 116 -0.93 0.42 -9.45
CA SER A 116 -1.13 -0.71 -10.37
C SER A 116 -2.25 -1.66 -9.92
N ASP A 117 -2.76 -1.48 -8.70
CA ASP A 117 -3.93 -2.20 -8.19
C ASP A 117 -5.22 -1.61 -8.80
N PRO A 118 -5.97 -2.39 -9.60
CA PRO A 118 -7.18 -1.90 -10.28
C PRO A 118 -8.34 -1.58 -9.32
N ASP A 119 -8.28 -1.99 -8.05
CA ASP A 119 -9.30 -1.65 -7.05
C ASP A 119 -9.11 -0.26 -6.45
N VAL A 120 -7.91 0.32 -6.58
CA VAL A 120 -7.57 1.61 -5.98
C VAL A 120 -8.29 2.76 -6.71
N ARG A 121 -8.87 3.68 -5.93
CA ARG A 121 -9.62 4.86 -6.38
C ARG A 121 -9.03 6.16 -5.84
N SER A 122 -8.41 6.10 -4.67
CA SER A 122 -7.61 7.18 -4.08
C SER A 122 -6.41 6.60 -3.34
N VAL A 123 -5.38 7.42 -3.09
CA VAL A 123 -4.21 7.03 -2.29
C VAL A 123 -4.09 7.95 -1.10
N PHE A 124 -3.86 7.37 0.08
CA PHE A 124 -3.52 8.07 1.30
C PHE A 124 -2.06 7.78 1.67
N VAL A 125 -1.22 8.81 1.54
CA VAL A 125 0.17 8.81 2.00
C VAL A 125 0.26 9.44 3.38
N ASN A 126 0.61 8.66 4.38
CA ASN A 126 0.77 9.11 5.77
C ASN A 126 2.20 8.86 6.25
N VAL A 127 3.00 9.92 6.31
CA VAL A 127 4.40 9.82 6.72
C VAL A 127 4.68 10.70 7.93
N PHE A 128 5.28 10.07 8.94
CA PHE A 128 5.84 10.76 10.09
C PHE A 128 7.36 10.66 10.04
N GLY A 129 8.01 11.76 9.66
CA GLY A 129 9.45 11.90 9.54
C GLY A 129 10.14 11.80 10.90
N GLY A 130 10.93 10.75 11.07
CA GLY A 130 11.97 10.65 12.09
C GLY A 130 13.32 10.61 11.40
N ILE A 131 13.79 9.39 11.13
CA ILE A 131 14.97 9.15 10.26
C ILE A 131 14.65 9.47 8.80
N THR A 132 13.45 9.13 8.33
CA THR A 132 12.95 9.55 7.00
C THR A 132 12.71 11.05 7.00
N ALA A 133 13.29 11.75 6.03
CA ALA A 133 13.11 13.19 5.86
C ALA A 133 11.92 13.45 4.90
N CYS A 134 10.96 14.27 5.31
CA CYS A 134 9.73 14.47 4.55
C CYS A 134 9.94 15.14 3.19
N ASP A 135 11.03 15.89 3.01
CA ASP A 135 11.47 16.46 1.74
C ASP A 135 11.89 15.39 0.72
N ALA A 136 12.56 14.32 1.16
CA ALA A 136 12.89 13.18 0.29
C ALA A 136 11.61 12.45 -0.18
N VAL A 137 10.66 12.25 0.73
CA VAL A 137 9.35 11.64 0.43
C VAL A 137 8.55 12.52 -0.55
N ALA A 138 8.48 13.83 -0.28
CA ALA A 138 7.82 14.80 -1.16
C ALA A 138 8.40 14.76 -2.59
N ASN A 139 9.73 14.76 -2.73
CA ASN A 139 10.39 14.64 -4.02
C ASN A 139 10.08 13.32 -4.73
N GLY A 140 9.99 12.21 -3.98
CA GLY A 140 9.56 10.90 -4.49
C GLY A 140 8.15 10.94 -5.07
N ILE A 141 7.20 11.56 -4.34
CA ILE A 141 5.81 11.75 -4.81
C ILE A 141 5.80 12.60 -6.09
N VAL A 142 6.49 13.74 -6.10
CA VAL A 142 6.54 14.63 -7.28
C VAL A 142 7.11 13.91 -8.49
N THR A 143 8.19 13.16 -8.30
CA THR A 143 8.83 12.37 -9.37
C THR A 143 7.87 11.33 -9.91
N ALA A 144 7.24 10.54 -9.04
CA ALA A 144 6.32 9.49 -9.44
C ALA A 144 5.11 10.05 -10.19
N VAL A 145 4.43 11.07 -9.65
CA VAL A 145 3.25 11.69 -10.28
C VAL A 145 3.61 12.31 -11.64
N ARG A 146 4.77 12.96 -11.76
CA ARG A 146 5.22 13.52 -13.05
C ARG A 146 5.63 12.45 -14.07
N SER A 147 6.12 11.30 -13.62
CA SER A 147 6.36 10.16 -14.50
C SER A 147 5.04 9.59 -15.04
N VAL A 148 3.98 9.59 -14.23
CA VAL A 148 2.63 9.14 -14.61
C VAL A 148 1.93 10.13 -15.55
N GLY A 149 2.04 11.44 -15.31
CA GLY A 149 1.44 12.48 -16.15
C GLY A 149 2.08 12.73 -17.52
N ARG A 150 3.10 11.95 -17.91
CA ARG A 150 3.80 12.08 -19.21
C ARG A 150 3.36 11.06 -20.27
N VAL A 151 2.36 10.23 -19.97
CA VAL A 151 1.96 9.14 -20.86
C VAL A 151 0.80 9.56 -21.78
N ASP A 152 1.12 10.42 -22.76
CA ASP A 152 0.31 10.64 -23.99
C ASP A 152 0.66 9.59 -25.08
N LYS A 153 1.06 8.38 -24.69
CA LYS A 153 1.31 7.28 -25.63
C LYS A 153 0.63 6.01 -25.16
N PRO A 154 0.07 5.20 -26.08
CA PRO A 154 -0.34 3.85 -25.76
C PRO A 154 0.92 3.03 -25.49
N SER A 155 1.34 2.98 -24.22
CA SER A 155 2.34 2.05 -23.72
C SER A 155 1.65 1.03 -22.84
N GLU A 156 2.20 -0.17 -22.77
CA GLU A 156 1.83 -1.28 -21.87
C GLU A 156 2.00 -0.94 -20.37
N ASP A 157 2.11 0.35 -20.03
CA ASP A 157 2.24 0.87 -18.68
C ASP A 157 0.84 1.17 -18.12
N PRO A 158 0.34 0.39 -17.13
CA PRO A 158 -0.98 0.57 -16.55
C PRO A 158 -1.20 1.94 -15.88
N LEU A 159 -0.16 2.78 -15.78
CA LEU A 159 -0.21 4.14 -15.21
C LEU A 159 -0.69 5.22 -16.21
N ALA A 160 -0.84 4.92 -17.50
CA ALA A 160 -1.25 5.87 -18.51
C ALA A 160 -2.74 6.27 -18.40
N GLY A 161 -3.05 7.44 -17.84
CA GLY A 161 -4.41 8.01 -17.84
C GLY A 161 -5.17 7.94 -16.50
N SER A 162 -4.53 7.47 -15.43
CA SER A 162 -5.18 7.33 -14.13
C SER A 162 -5.29 8.68 -13.39
N SER A 163 -6.51 9.19 -13.24
CA SER A 163 -6.84 10.43 -12.49
C SER A 163 -6.97 10.18 -10.98
N ILE A 164 -6.18 9.24 -10.44
CA ILE A 164 -6.25 8.88 -9.01
C ILE A 164 -5.72 10.04 -8.17
N ASN A 165 -6.53 10.46 -7.19
CA ASN A 165 -6.15 11.52 -6.26
C ASN A 165 -5.28 10.94 -5.13
N ILE A 166 -4.28 11.71 -4.72
CA ILE A 166 -3.33 11.37 -3.66
C ILE A 166 -3.49 12.39 -2.54
N VAL A 167 -3.95 11.94 -1.38
CA VAL A 167 -4.01 12.72 -0.15
C VAL A 167 -2.75 12.45 0.65
N VAL A 168 -2.06 13.52 1.06
CA VAL A 168 -0.73 13.44 1.67
C VAL A 168 -0.73 14.17 3.00
N ARG A 169 -0.34 13.46 4.05
CA ARG A 169 -0.01 14.01 5.36
C ARG A 169 1.47 13.76 5.65
N LEU A 170 2.25 14.85 5.74
CA LEU A 170 3.67 14.84 6.09
C LEU A 170 3.89 15.56 7.42
N ASP A 171 4.46 14.89 8.40
CA ASP A 171 4.73 15.45 9.72
C ASP A 171 6.13 15.04 10.23
N GLY A 172 6.66 15.73 11.23
CA GLY A 172 8.00 15.44 11.79
C GLY A 172 9.17 16.06 11.01
N ASN A 173 10.28 15.34 10.91
CA ASN A 173 11.54 15.82 10.34
C ASN A 173 11.38 16.36 8.90
N ASN A 174 11.79 17.61 8.67
CA ASN A 174 11.58 18.36 7.43
C ASN A 174 10.11 18.41 6.94
N GLY A 175 9.12 18.23 7.82
CA GLY A 175 7.70 18.20 7.45
C GLY A 175 7.24 19.46 6.72
N ALA A 176 7.63 20.64 7.23
CA ALA A 176 7.31 21.93 6.59
C ALA A 176 7.93 22.06 5.18
N GLU A 177 9.16 21.60 5.00
CA GLU A 177 9.85 21.62 3.70
C GLU A 177 9.22 20.64 2.71
N GLY A 178 8.87 19.43 3.15
CA GLY A 178 8.13 18.47 2.33
C GLY A 178 6.77 19.02 1.85
N ARG A 179 6.03 19.71 2.73
CA ARG A 179 4.78 20.39 2.36
C ARG A 179 5.05 21.52 1.35
N ARG A 180 6.10 22.32 1.54
CA ARG A 180 6.51 23.39 0.61
C ARG A 180 6.81 22.83 -0.78
N ILE A 181 7.59 21.76 -0.88
CA ILE A 181 7.94 21.08 -2.14
C ILE A 181 6.68 20.64 -2.90
N LEU A 182 5.72 20.02 -2.20
CA LEU A 182 4.48 19.55 -2.82
C LEU A 182 3.58 20.72 -3.25
N ALA A 183 3.50 21.79 -2.45
CA ALA A 183 2.75 22.99 -2.79
C ALA A 183 3.34 23.68 -4.04
N GLU A 184 4.66 23.81 -4.13
CA GLU A 184 5.35 24.41 -5.28
C GLU A 184 5.28 23.56 -6.55
N ALA A 185 5.24 22.23 -6.40
CA ALA A 185 5.05 21.33 -7.52
C ALA A 185 3.66 21.49 -8.18
N ALA A 186 2.68 22.04 -7.45
CA ALA A 186 1.34 22.39 -7.92
C ALA A 186 0.65 21.25 -8.69
N LEU A 187 0.74 20.03 -8.15
CA LEU A 187 0.21 18.83 -8.80
C LEU A 187 -1.32 18.74 -8.55
N PRO A 188 -2.18 18.78 -9.58
CA PRO A 188 -3.63 18.85 -9.41
C PRO A 188 -4.23 17.64 -8.67
N THR A 189 -3.58 16.49 -8.76
CA THR A 189 -4.01 15.24 -8.14
C THR A 189 -3.53 15.08 -6.70
N VAL A 190 -2.65 15.96 -6.20
CA VAL A 190 -2.07 15.86 -4.86
C VAL A 190 -2.72 16.88 -3.92
N ARG A 191 -3.19 16.41 -2.77
CA ARG A 191 -3.83 17.24 -1.74
C ARG A 191 -3.07 17.11 -0.43
N LEU A 192 -2.58 18.22 0.10
CA LEU A 192 -1.95 18.29 1.40
C LEU A 192 -3.00 18.54 2.49
N VAL A 193 -2.84 17.83 3.61
CA VAL A 193 -3.68 17.94 4.80
C VAL A 193 -2.82 17.81 6.05
N ASP A 194 -3.30 18.32 7.18
CA ASP A 194 -2.47 18.47 8.38
C ASP A 194 -2.61 17.28 9.34
N THR A 195 -3.82 16.72 9.45
CA THR A 195 -4.10 15.64 10.40
C THR A 195 -4.37 14.30 9.72
N MET A 196 -4.19 13.20 10.47
CA MET A 196 -4.49 11.85 9.98
C MET A 196 -5.99 11.66 9.72
N ASP A 197 -6.84 12.22 10.58
CA ASP A 197 -8.29 12.11 10.46
C ASP A 197 -8.80 12.83 9.20
N GLU A 198 -8.36 14.07 8.96
CA GLU A 198 -8.69 14.82 7.74
C GLU A 198 -8.18 14.10 6.49
N ALA A 199 -7.01 13.46 6.58
CA ALA A 199 -6.44 12.73 5.45
C ALA A 199 -7.24 11.48 5.10
N ALA A 200 -7.66 10.72 6.10
CA ALA A 200 -8.51 9.56 5.91
C ALA A 200 -9.87 9.97 5.34
N ASP A 201 -10.52 10.96 5.93
CA ASP A 201 -11.84 11.49 5.49
C ASP A 201 -11.78 11.94 4.02
N ARG A 202 -10.78 12.76 3.68
CA ARG A 202 -10.62 13.25 2.32
C ARG A 202 -10.30 12.12 1.33
N ALA A 203 -9.50 11.13 1.72
CA ALA A 203 -9.17 10.01 0.85
C ALA A 203 -10.39 9.11 0.61
N ALA A 204 -11.22 8.86 1.64
CA ALA A 204 -12.47 8.12 1.49
C ALA A 204 -13.47 8.86 0.58
N GLU A 205 -13.70 10.15 0.81
CA GLU A 205 -14.58 10.99 -0.01
C GLU A 205 -14.20 10.90 -1.49
N LEU A 206 -12.91 11.06 -1.80
CA LEU A 206 -12.41 10.99 -3.19
C LEU A 206 -12.57 9.60 -3.82
N ALA A 207 -12.46 8.53 -3.02
CA ALA A 207 -12.69 7.17 -3.51
C ALA A 207 -14.19 6.92 -3.77
N GLU A 208 -15.05 7.35 -2.85
CA GLU A 208 -16.51 7.25 -2.96
C GLU A 208 -17.03 8.02 -4.19
N ASP A 209 -16.58 9.26 -4.39
CA ASP A 209 -16.96 10.09 -5.54
C ASP A 209 -16.64 9.41 -6.87
N LEU A 210 -15.47 8.76 -6.97
CA LEU A 210 -15.05 8.07 -8.19
C LEU A 210 -15.87 6.79 -8.44
N LEU A 211 -16.28 6.09 -7.39
CA LEU A 211 -17.18 4.93 -7.48
C LEU A 211 -18.60 5.35 -7.90
N ALA A 212 -19.12 6.43 -7.33
CA ALA A 212 -20.42 7.00 -7.69
C ALA A 212 -20.43 7.51 -9.14
N GLY A 213 -19.36 8.20 -9.58
CA GLY A 213 -19.21 8.69 -10.95
C GLY A 213 -19.14 7.58 -12.00
N SER A 214 -18.54 6.43 -11.65
CA SER A 214 -18.44 5.26 -12.54
C SER A 214 -19.80 4.57 -12.75
N SER A 215 -20.70 4.64 -11.76
CA SER A 215 -22.04 4.03 -11.83
C SER A 215 -22.98 4.77 -12.79
N ILE A 216 -22.81 6.08 -12.97
CA ILE A 216 -23.66 6.92 -13.83
C ILE A 216 -23.35 6.73 -15.33
N CYS A 217 -22.11 6.38 -15.69
CA CYS A 217 -21.70 6.21 -17.09
C CYS A 217 -22.09 4.85 -17.72
N THR A 218 -22.65 3.91 -16.95
CA THR A 218 -22.95 2.55 -17.44
C THR A 218 -24.41 2.38 -17.92
N GLU A 219 -25.24 3.42 -17.84
CA GLU A 219 -26.66 3.39 -18.23
C GLU A 219 -26.99 4.14 -19.54
N VAL A 220 -26.02 4.35 -20.44
CA VAL A 220 -26.26 5.01 -21.74
C VAL A 220 -25.90 4.13 -22.92
#